data_AF-A0A256F9G3-F1
#
_entry.id   AF-A0A256F9G3-F1
#
_cell.length_a   1.000
_cell.length_b   1.000
_cell.length_c   1.000
_cell.angle_alpha   90.00
_cell.angle_beta   90.00
_cell.angle_gamma   90.00
#
_symmetry.space_group_name_H-M   'P 1'
#
loop_
_entity.id
_entity.type
_entity.pdbx_description
1 polymer ?
#
loop_
_entity_poly.entity_id
_entity_poly.type
_entity_poly.pdbx_seq_one_letter_code
_entity_poly.pdbx_strand_id
1 'polypeptide(L)'
;MVSTLGGQAEDGRRADDDANIKAIAAAVAGGITRRFVLTTSIGCGEMAPFRSERAIVAFCAAVDAKTKAEACLRKSKLIWTIVRPGGLVSEPAAGKGILSDDPEMHGFIHRDDVALLILRILSDPATIGRAFAVVDSGRMQCANPITLFALALI
;
A
#
# COMPACT_ATOMS: atom_id res chain seq x y z
N MET A 1 -7.81 8.75 -8.28
CA MET A 1 -6.62 9.44 -7.73
C MET A 1 -5.72 8.38 -7.14
N VAL A 2 -4.41 8.48 -7.36
CA VAL A 2 -3.40 7.59 -6.77
C VAL A 2 -2.42 8.46 -6.01
N SER A 3 -2.14 8.14 -4.74
CA SER A 3 -1.09 8.79 -3.95
C SER A 3 0.04 7.82 -3.70
N THR A 4 1.24 8.20 -4.15
CA THR A 4 2.52 7.50 -3.89
C THR A 4 3.47 8.37 -3.06
N LEU A 5 2.94 9.40 -2.39
CA LEU A 5 3.71 10.35 -1.60
C LEU A 5 4.40 9.64 -0.43
N GLY A 6 5.69 9.94 -0.26
CA GLY A 6 6.51 9.42 0.83
C GLY A 6 7.85 10.13 0.89
N GLY A 7 8.54 9.99 2.03
CA GLY A 7 9.83 10.64 2.27
C GLY A 7 9.82 11.55 3.51
N GLN A 8 11.01 12.01 3.87
CA GLN A 8 11.26 12.84 5.05
C GLN A 8 12.01 14.10 4.62
N ALA A 9 11.51 15.26 5.06
CA ALA A 9 12.19 16.55 4.88
C ALA A 9 13.35 16.69 5.88
N GLU A 10 14.25 17.65 5.61
CA GLU A 10 15.41 17.93 6.48
C GLU A 10 15.01 18.29 7.92
N ASP A 11 13.85 18.93 8.10
CA ASP A 11 13.29 19.30 9.40
C ASP A 11 12.58 18.14 10.14
N GLY A 12 12.66 16.93 9.58
CA GLY A 12 12.10 15.72 10.16
C GLY A 12 10.63 15.47 9.84
N ARG A 13 9.90 16.41 9.21
CA ARG A 13 8.52 16.16 8.76
C ARG A 13 8.47 15.05 7.73
N ARG A 14 7.41 14.24 7.78
CA ARG A 14 7.22 13.11 6.86
C ARG A 14 6.09 13.39 5.88
N ALA A 15 6.38 13.24 4.60
CA ALA A 15 5.34 13.18 3.58
C ALA A 15 4.51 11.88 3.69
N ASP A 16 5.09 10.85 4.33
CA ASP A 16 4.46 9.57 4.61
C ASP A 16 3.08 9.72 5.31
N ASP A 17 2.93 10.66 6.26
CA ASP A 17 1.64 11.03 6.88
C ASP A 17 1.12 12.39 6.43
N ASP A 18 1.82 13.49 6.74
CA ASP A 18 1.31 14.86 6.60
C ASP A 18 0.79 15.18 5.19
N ALA A 19 1.59 14.84 4.16
CA ALA A 19 1.22 15.10 2.78
C ALA A 19 0.04 14.21 2.32
N ASN A 20 0.04 12.93 2.71
CA ASN A 20 -1.07 12.02 2.40
C ASN A 20 -2.37 12.45 3.09
N ILE A 21 -2.33 12.84 4.36
CA ILE A 21 -3.51 13.32 5.11
C ILE A 21 -4.08 14.59 4.45
N LYS A 22 -3.22 15.53 4.03
CA LYS A 22 -3.64 16.72 3.28
C LYS A 22 -4.26 16.37 1.93
N ALA A 23 -3.67 15.42 1.19
CA ALA A 23 -4.22 14.95 -0.08
C ALA A 23 -5.61 14.30 0.10
N ILE A 24 -5.79 13.51 1.16
CA ILE A 24 -7.09 12.90 1.52
C ILE A 24 -8.12 13.99 1.84
N ALA A 25 -7.75 14.96 2.69
CA ALA A 25 -8.63 16.07 3.05
C ALA A 25 -9.04 16.89 1.83
N ALA A 26 -8.09 17.19 0.93
CA ALA A 26 -8.36 17.89 -0.31
C ALA A 26 -9.29 17.10 -1.25
N ALA A 27 -9.09 15.78 -1.37
CA ALA A 27 -9.97 14.92 -2.17
C ALA A 27 -11.40 14.88 -1.61
N VAL A 28 -11.56 14.85 -0.27
CA VAL A 28 -12.87 14.96 0.37
C VAL A 28 -13.52 16.32 0.10
N ALA A 29 -12.80 17.41 0.32
CA ALA A 29 -13.29 18.77 0.12
C ALA A 29 -13.66 19.05 -1.35
N GLY A 30 -12.90 18.47 -2.29
CA GLY A 30 -13.18 18.55 -3.72
C GLY A 30 -14.31 17.65 -4.20
N GLY A 31 -14.96 16.88 -3.32
CA GLY A 31 -16.08 16.01 -3.68
C GLY A 31 -15.67 14.86 -4.62
N ILE A 32 -14.44 14.34 -4.51
CA ILE A 32 -14.00 13.24 -5.36
C ILE A 32 -14.84 11.98 -5.08
N THR A 33 -15.58 11.55 -6.09
CA THR A 33 -16.42 10.33 -6.05
C THR A 33 -15.74 9.11 -6.67
N ARG A 34 -14.61 9.30 -7.37
CA ARG A 34 -13.83 8.20 -7.97
C ARG A 34 -12.84 7.60 -6.98
N ARG A 35 -12.31 6.41 -7.29
CA ARG A 35 -11.37 5.68 -6.45
C ARG A 35 -10.16 6.51 -6.01
N PHE A 36 -9.85 6.47 -4.72
CA PHE A 36 -8.59 6.93 -4.13
C PHE A 36 -7.72 5.72 -3.77
N VAL A 37 -6.59 5.54 -4.44
CA VAL A 37 -5.62 4.49 -4.11
C VAL A 37 -4.47 5.12 -3.33
N LEU A 38 -4.18 4.57 -2.15
CA LEU A 38 -3.06 5.01 -1.32
C LEU A 38 -1.99 3.92 -1.31
N THR A 39 -0.78 4.26 -1.78
CA THR A 39 0.38 3.37 -1.72
C THR A 39 1.17 3.62 -0.44
N THR A 40 1.22 2.62 0.43
CA THR A 40 1.95 2.64 1.69
C THR A 40 3.07 1.60 1.69
N SER A 41 3.06 0.61 2.59
CA SER A 41 4.12 -0.38 2.73
C SER A 41 3.65 -1.57 3.58
N ILE A 42 4.19 -2.76 3.30
CA ILE A 42 4.07 -3.90 4.23
C ILE A 42 4.52 -3.49 5.63
N GLY A 43 3.81 -3.97 6.65
CA GLY A 43 4.00 -3.58 8.04
C GLY A 43 3.07 -2.45 8.49
N CYS A 44 2.37 -1.75 7.60
CA CYS A 44 1.37 -0.76 7.99
C CYS A 44 0.11 -1.40 8.57
N GLY A 45 -0.57 -0.68 9.46
CA GLY A 45 -1.88 -1.07 9.98
C GLY A 45 -1.87 -2.43 10.69
N GLU A 46 -2.77 -3.32 10.26
CA GLU A 46 -2.92 -4.69 10.78
C GLU A 46 -1.69 -5.58 10.58
N MET A 47 -0.74 -5.18 9.73
CA MET A 47 0.53 -5.91 9.54
C MET A 47 1.57 -5.57 10.62
N ALA A 48 1.29 -4.60 11.51
CA ALA A 48 2.25 -4.13 12.51
C ALA A 48 2.75 -5.21 13.48
N PRO A 49 1.91 -6.16 13.97
CA PRO A 49 2.38 -7.24 14.84
C PRO A 49 3.37 -8.21 14.17
N PHE A 50 3.40 -8.25 12.84
CA PHE A 50 4.19 -9.20 12.05
C PHE A 50 5.48 -8.60 11.50
N ARG A 51 5.86 -7.39 11.92
CA ARG A 51 7.10 -6.76 11.50
C ARG A 51 8.30 -7.51 12.09
N SER A 52 9.30 -7.81 11.26
CA SER A 52 10.59 -8.29 11.76
C SER A 52 11.33 -7.19 12.54
N GLU A 53 12.15 -7.58 13.51
CA GLU A 53 12.98 -6.64 14.28
C GLU A 53 13.83 -5.75 13.37
N ARG A 54 14.41 -6.34 12.30
CA ARG A 54 15.17 -5.60 11.29
C ARG A 54 14.34 -4.53 10.59
N ALA A 55 13.09 -4.83 10.24
CA ALA A 55 12.20 -3.86 9.62
C ALA A 55 11.78 -2.74 10.58
N ILE A 56 11.57 -3.07 11.87
CA ILE A 56 11.29 -2.09 12.91
C ILE A 56 12.48 -1.11 13.03
N VAL A 57 13.70 -1.62 13.21
CA VAL A 57 14.89 -0.77 13.34
C VAL A 57 15.09 0.13 12.11
N ALA A 58 14.89 -0.40 10.90
CA ALA A 58 15.17 0.33 9.67
C ALA A 58 14.06 1.33 9.28
N PHE A 59 12.79 1.02 9.53
CA PHE A 59 11.67 1.71 8.87
C PHE A 59 10.50 2.10 9.77
N CYS A 60 10.53 1.80 11.07
CA CYS A 60 9.38 1.99 11.98
C CYS A 60 8.74 3.38 11.86
N ALA A 61 9.54 4.46 11.89
CA ALA A 61 9.01 5.82 11.81
C ALA A 61 8.23 6.12 10.51
N ALA A 62 8.69 5.62 9.36
CA ALA A 62 8.03 5.82 8.07
C ALA A 62 6.76 4.95 7.96
N VAL A 63 6.82 3.70 8.44
CA VAL A 63 5.69 2.76 8.42
C VAL A 63 4.58 3.21 9.38
N ASP A 64 4.93 3.76 10.53
CA ASP A 64 3.97 4.31 11.49
C ASP A 64 3.32 5.59 10.95
N ALA A 65 4.07 6.46 10.28
CA ALA A 65 3.51 7.60 9.57
C ALA A 65 2.51 7.14 8.48
N LYS A 66 2.91 6.19 7.62
CA LYS A 66 1.99 5.59 6.64
C LYS A 66 0.74 4.97 7.29
N THR A 67 0.89 4.34 8.45
CA THR A 67 -0.25 3.78 9.22
C THR A 67 -1.22 4.88 9.65
N LYS A 68 -0.74 6.06 10.04
CA LYS A 68 -1.61 7.22 10.33
C LYS A 68 -2.38 7.68 9.08
N ALA A 69 -1.73 7.73 7.93
CA ALA A 69 -2.37 8.07 6.66
C ALA A 69 -3.45 7.05 6.27
N GLU A 70 -3.20 5.74 6.45
CA GLU A 70 -4.20 4.69 6.24
C GLU A 70 -5.40 4.87 7.17
N ALA A 71 -5.17 5.13 8.46
CA ALA A 71 -6.24 5.36 9.42
C ALA A 71 -7.10 6.59 9.07
N CYS A 72 -6.48 7.65 8.55
CA CYS A 72 -7.19 8.83 8.04
C CYS A 72 -8.05 8.47 6.83
N LEU A 73 -7.49 7.76 5.84
CA LEU A 73 -8.22 7.35 4.64
C LEU A 73 -9.42 6.46 4.96
N ARG A 74 -9.23 5.47 5.86
CA ARG A 74 -10.29 4.55 6.30
C ARG A 74 -11.47 5.26 6.98
N LYS A 75 -11.21 6.37 7.68
CA LYS A 75 -12.23 7.20 8.33
C LYS A 75 -12.88 8.22 7.39
N SER A 76 -12.34 8.39 6.18
CA SER A 76 -12.89 9.29 5.17
C SER A 76 -14.16 8.72 4.51
N LYS A 77 -14.88 9.56 3.76
CA LYS A 77 -16.01 9.13 2.93
C LYS A 77 -15.61 8.75 1.50
N LEU A 78 -14.31 8.69 1.20
CA LEU A 78 -13.81 8.36 -0.14
C LEU A 78 -14.01 6.88 -0.46
N ILE A 79 -14.18 6.56 -1.73
CA ILE A 79 -14.05 5.18 -2.22
C ILE A 79 -12.56 4.87 -2.29
N TRP A 80 -12.06 3.96 -1.47
CA TRP A 80 -10.61 3.78 -1.31
C TRP A 80 -10.11 2.35 -1.52
N THR A 81 -8.82 2.24 -1.83
CA THR A 81 -8.03 0.99 -1.75
C THR A 81 -6.64 1.34 -1.23
N ILE A 82 -6.07 0.50 -0.37
CA ILE A 82 -4.71 0.65 0.13
C ILE A 82 -3.83 -0.44 -0.49
N VAL A 83 -2.67 -0.02 -0.99
CA VAL A 83 -1.65 -0.90 -1.58
C VAL A 83 -0.41 -0.84 -0.71
N ARG A 84 0.02 -1.98 -0.19
CA ARG A 84 1.20 -2.13 0.68
C ARG A 84 2.27 -2.96 -0.04
N PRO A 85 3.13 -2.34 -0.85
CA PRO A 85 4.22 -3.07 -1.48
C PRO A 85 5.18 -3.63 -0.44
N GLY A 86 5.76 -4.78 -0.76
CA GLY A 86 6.94 -5.31 -0.09
C GLY A 86 8.21 -4.50 -0.40
N GLY A 87 9.38 -5.12 -0.21
CA GLY A 87 10.65 -4.51 -0.55
C GLY A 87 10.73 -4.15 -2.04
N LEU A 88 10.86 -2.86 -2.34
CA LEU A 88 10.84 -2.37 -3.72
C LEU A 88 12.19 -2.58 -4.41
N VAL A 89 12.16 -3.26 -5.55
CA VAL A 89 13.33 -3.47 -6.42
C VAL A 89 13.18 -2.69 -7.74
N SER A 90 14.28 -2.36 -8.40
CA SER A 90 14.30 -1.42 -9.54
C SER A 90 14.64 -2.09 -10.88
N GLU A 91 14.90 -3.39 -10.88
CA GLU A 91 15.00 -4.19 -12.09
C GLU A 91 13.67 -4.19 -12.85
N PRO A 92 13.68 -4.48 -14.17
CA PRO A 92 12.46 -4.55 -14.97
C PRO A 92 11.40 -5.50 -14.40
N ALA A 93 10.13 -5.21 -14.68
CA ALA A 93 8.99 -6.02 -14.27
C ALA A 93 9.18 -7.53 -14.54
N ALA A 94 8.80 -8.35 -13.56
CA ALA A 94 8.75 -9.80 -13.75
C ALA A 94 7.38 -10.27 -14.26
N GLY A 95 6.35 -9.42 -14.20
CA GLY A 95 4.97 -9.78 -14.56
C GLY A 95 4.33 -10.74 -13.55
N LYS A 96 4.88 -10.80 -12.33
CA LYS A 96 4.55 -11.79 -11.29
C LYS A 96 3.95 -11.18 -10.02
N GLY A 97 3.58 -9.91 -10.08
CA GLY A 97 2.94 -9.20 -8.98
C GLY A 97 1.58 -9.81 -8.61
N ILE A 98 1.35 -9.97 -7.30
CA ILE A 98 0.11 -10.50 -6.73
C ILE A 98 -0.44 -9.56 -5.65
N LEU A 99 -1.71 -9.76 -5.29
CA LEU A 99 -2.37 -9.13 -4.15
C LEU A 99 -2.70 -10.21 -3.12
N SER A 100 -2.51 -9.89 -1.84
CA SER A 100 -3.00 -10.69 -0.71
C SER A 100 -3.58 -9.78 0.36
N ASP A 101 -4.65 -10.22 1.00
CA ASP A 101 -5.25 -9.57 2.18
C ASP A 101 -4.76 -10.18 3.50
N ASP A 102 -3.80 -11.11 3.44
CA ASP A 102 -3.18 -11.70 4.61
C ASP A 102 -2.21 -10.69 5.26
N PRO A 103 -2.39 -10.34 6.55
CA PRO A 103 -1.52 -9.40 7.23
C PRO A 103 -0.11 -9.93 7.51
N GLU A 104 0.11 -11.24 7.40
CA GLU A 104 1.42 -11.91 7.55
C GLU A 104 2.18 -12.06 6.23
N MET A 105 1.63 -11.53 5.13
CA MET A 105 2.30 -11.56 3.84
C MET A 105 3.51 -10.61 3.83
N HIS A 106 4.65 -11.14 3.42
CA HIS A 106 5.91 -10.42 3.22
C HIS A 106 6.51 -10.76 1.85
N GLY A 107 7.48 -9.95 1.41
CA GLY A 107 8.21 -10.22 0.18
C GLY A 107 8.81 -8.99 -0.48
N PHE A 108 9.20 -9.15 -1.73
CA PHE A 108 9.75 -8.10 -2.59
C PHE A 108 8.89 -7.93 -3.84
N ILE A 109 8.95 -6.76 -4.47
CA ILE A 109 8.28 -6.53 -5.75
C ILE A 109 8.98 -5.46 -6.58
N HIS A 110 8.95 -5.61 -7.90
CA HIS A 110 9.43 -4.60 -8.84
C HIS A 110 8.50 -3.39 -8.83
N ARG A 111 9.06 -2.17 -8.90
CA ARG A 111 8.27 -0.92 -8.95
C ARG A 111 7.29 -0.92 -10.12
N ASP A 112 7.69 -1.46 -11.27
CA ASP A 112 6.84 -1.55 -12.46
C ASP A 112 5.64 -2.49 -12.25
N ASP A 113 5.85 -3.62 -11.55
CA ASP A 113 4.75 -4.54 -11.21
C ASP A 113 3.74 -3.87 -10.24
N VAL A 114 4.21 -3.04 -9.30
CA VAL A 114 3.31 -2.24 -8.44
C VAL A 114 2.45 -1.29 -9.27
N ALA A 115 3.05 -0.59 -10.23
CA ALA A 115 2.32 0.32 -11.11
C ALA A 115 1.26 -0.41 -11.94
N LEU A 116 1.61 -1.56 -12.54
CA LEU A 116 0.67 -2.39 -13.29
C LEU A 116 -0.50 -2.88 -12.43
N LEU A 117 -0.24 -3.32 -11.20
CA LEU A 117 -1.30 -3.74 -10.27
C LEU A 117 -2.20 -2.57 -9.85
N ILE A 118 -1.65 -1.38 -9.62
CA ILE A 118 -2.46 -0.19 -9.30
C ILE A 118 -3.41 0.15 -10.46
N LEU A 119 -2.96 0.04 -11.71
CA LEU A 119 -3.83 0.28 -12.88
C LEU A 119 -5.01 -0.70 -12.92
N ARG A 120 -4.76 -1.98 -12.60
CA ARG A 120 -5.82 -2.99 -12.51
C ARG A 120 -6.78 -2.73 -11.35
N ILE A 121 -6.24 -2.38 -10.18
CA ILE A 121 -7.02 -2.04 -8.97
C ILE A 121 -8.00 -0.89 -9.25
N LEU A 122 -7.58 0.13 -10.00
CA LEU A 122 -8.44 1.27 -10.33
C LEU A 122 -9.70 0.87 -11.10
N SER A 123 -9.62 -0.21 -11.89
CA SER A 123 -10.72 -0.72 -12.71
C SER A 123 -11.54 -1.83 -12.03
N ASP A 124 -11.12 -2.32 -10.86
CA ASP A 124 -11.75 -3.46 -10.18
C ASP A 124 -12.56 -3.02 -8.94
N PRO A 125 -13.91 -3.06 -8.97
CA PRO A 125 -14.75 -2.74 -7.81
C PRO A 125 -14.55 -3.67 -6.61
N ALA A 126 -14.08 -4.91 -6.78
CA ALA A 126 -13.89 -5.86 -5.69
C ALA A 126 -12.73 -5.47 -4.75
N THR A 127 -11.93 -4.47 -5.14
CA THR A 127 -10.84 -3.91 -4.33
C THR A 127 -11.30 -2.74 -3.45
N ILE A 128 -12.56 -2.29 -3.55
CA ILE A 128 -13.09 -1.17 -2.75
C ILE A 128 -13.08 -1.53 -1.27
N GLY A 129 -12.57 -0.61 -0.45
CA GLY A 129 -12.57 -0.76 1.01
C GLY A 129 -11.57 -1.81 1.51
N ARG A 130 -10.57 -2.15 0.69
CA ARG A 130 -9.58 -3.19 1.01
C ARG A 130 -8.16 -2.67 1.02
N ALA A 131 -7.33 -3.31 1.84
CA ALA A 131 -5.90 -3.11 1.91
C ALA A 131 -5.20 -4.40 1.51
N PHE A 132 -4.18 -4.31 0.66
CA PHE A 132 -3.50 -5.49 0.14
C PHE A 132 -2.00 -5.39 0.33
N ALA A 133 -1.38 -6.46 0.81
CA ALA A 133 0.03 -6.73 0.58
C ALA A 133 0.25 -6.97 -0.92
N VAL A 134 1.32 -6.38 -1.46
CA VAL A 134 1.66 -6.46 -2.88
C VAL A 134 3.12 -6.92 -3.02
N VAL A 135 3.28 -8.13 -3.54
CA VAL A 135 4.55 -8.85 -3.63
C VAL A 135 4.68 -9.59 -4.96
N ASP A 136 5.90 -9.97 -5.33
CA ASP A 136 6.19 -10.90 -6.41
C ASP A 136 5.93 -12.33 -5.91
N SER A 137 5.16 -13.12 -6.66
CA SER A 137 4.84 -14.52 -6.31
C SER A 137 6.06 -15.43 -6.19
N GLY A 138 7.18 -15.11 -6.84
CA GLY A 138 8.45 -15.83 -6.69
C GLY A 138 9.32 -15.33 -5.54
N ARG A 139 8.91 -14.26 -4.84
CA ARG A 139 9.64 -13.64 -3.73
C ARG A 139 8.74 -13.34 -2.52
N MET A 140 7.63 -14.07 -2.39
CA MET A 140 6.68 -13.94 -1.29
C MET A 140 6.95 -14.92 -0.16
N GLN A 141 6.59 -14.52 1.05
CA GLN A 141 6.64 -15.34 2.26
C GLN A 141 5.40 -15.05 3.09
N CYS A 142 4.74 -16.10 3.59
CA CYS A 142 3.60 -15.98 4.49
C CYS A 142 3.61 -17.18 5.45
N ALA A 143 3.25 -16.99 6.71
CA ALA A 143 3.09 -18.09 7.65
C ALA A 143 1.85 -18.95 7.33
N ASN A 144 0.82 -18.31 6.77
CA ASN A 144 -0.44 -18.95 6.43
C ASN A 144 -0.43 -19.51 4.99
N PRO A 145 -1.30 -20.48 4.67
CA PRO A 145 -1.53 -20.91 3.30
C PRO A 145 -1.88 -19.73 2.39
N ILE A 146 -1.12 -19.59 1.30
CA ILE A 146 -1.20 -18.41 0.43
C ILE A 146 -2.51 -18.45 -0.36
N THR A 147 -3.40 -17.51 -0.03
CA THR A 147 -4.62 -17.24 -0.81
C THR A 147 -4.42 -15.94 -1.58
N LEU A 148 -4.48 -16.03 -2.91
CA LEU A 148 -4.30 -14.88 -3.79
C LEU A 148 -5.63 -14.16 -4.02
N PHE A 149 -5.60 -12.83 -3.97
CA PHE A 149 -6.73 -12.06 -4.44
C PHE A 149 -6.69 -11.96 -5.97
N ALA A 150 -7.68 -12.58 -6.62
CA ALA A 150 -7.84 -12.53 -8.06
C ALA A 150 -8.46 -11.19 -8.47
N LEU A 151 -7.67 -10.35 -9.15
CA LEU A 151 -8.18 -9.18 -9.85
C LEU A 151 -8.97 -9.60 -11.08
N ALA A 152 -10.01 -8.83 -11.41
CA ALA A 152 -10.77 -8.98 -12.64
C ALA A 152 -9.84 -8.99 -13.88
N LEU A 153 -10.25 -9.77 -14.89
CA LEU A 153 -9.65 -9.70 -16.22
C LEU A 153 -10.09 -8.38 -16.87
N ILE A 154 -9.15 -7.69 -17.50
CA ILE A 154 -9.39 -6.45 -18.25
C ILE A 154 -9.75 -6.82 -19.70
#